data_AF-A0A3D1KBD9-F1
#
_entry.id   AF-A0A3D1KBD9-F1
#
_cell.length_a   1.000
_cell.length_b   1.000
_cell.length_c   1.000
_cell.angle_alpha   90.00
_cell.angle_beta   90.00
_cell.angle_gamma   90.00
#
_symmetry.space_group_name_H-M   'P 1'
#
loop_
_entity.id
_entity.type
_entity.pdbx_description
1 polymer ?
#
loop_
_entity_poly.entity_id
_entity_poly.type
_entity_poly.pdbx_seq_one_letter_code
_entity_poly.pdbx_strand_id
1 'polypeptide(L)'
;MKTRSALLLSAMFLLTPIAAMADGKVIKVLQDFESPGGARSNQPTAIKVEASDKTDIGKGCLHVTVPKGFDWKWKGWDGKQNATLENAQVSILSGPYLPPEADAIRMKVKILSGRAILAPGGPVSQIGNSDVFCDPKLVEPVKGDAWQTVEFSLNQPLMRNFRRANFTTGLPVVYYTRWVQEPVYLYIFALPEKLHTETETELFIDQVELVAKGEGRAFPKFAANDVKEISTIASFKTEKDLGNVLSVAHGYSISKPFEFGYRRKADPEARALPDYMKKSSPFVQQEGTLYPAPRYSLVAGVDGRKALQAECTWAEEGQIVTIRTQADAKANAFKFTLKPDYSSISKGNTYVIESGGKKAHAVDFIIFVSPKGGDFPWHDIEATDELKQAFKDSGYTGPGAKHDFLLTTERSKSINVPDIRQAGSFGFYFARRHMPAGEWTSSIVPFADFICVYGQGDCKDMQLKQLPLAAENISAIGVLAPFGTGHGTIAIDDISYVSVPGTPAELRSFWQVPDVSKVKLIKIPEYKRYGVSVLMTLGEDAPDYLQ
;
A
#
# COMPACT_ATOMS: atom_id res chain seq x y z
N MET A 1 -60.82 -35.15 -6.18
CA MET A 1 -59.47 -35.38 -5.63
C MET A 1 -58.51 -34.36 -6.24
N LYS A 2 -58.18 -33.29 -5.51
CA LYS A 2 -57.12 -32.34 -5.84
C LYS A 2 -56.42 -32.00 -4.52
N THR A 3 -55.23 -32.54 -4.34
CA THR A 3 -54.34 -32.28 -3.20
C THR A 3 -53.77 -30.87 -3.33
N ARG A 4 -54.08 -29.99 -2.37
CA ARG A 4 -53.40 -28.72 -2.16
C ARG A 4 -52.35 -28.92 -1.07
N SER A 5 -51.08 -28.88 -1.44
CA SER A 5 -49.97 -28.79 -0.50
C SER A 5 -49.83 -27.34 -0.03
N ALA A 6 -49.97 -27.11 1.27
CA ALA A 6 -49.63 -25.84 1.91
C ALA A 6 -48.13 -25.86 2.25
N LEU A 7 -47.37 -24.95 1.66
CA LEU A 7 -46.00 -24.64 2.07
C LEU A 7 -46.08 -23.71 3.30
N LEU A 8 -45.68 -24.21 4.47
CA LEU A 8 -45.32 -23.35 5.60
C LEU A 8 -43.92 -22.77 5.36
N LEU A 9 -43.84 -21.47 5.11
CA LEU A 9 -42.60 -20.70 5.23
C LEU A 9 -42.38 -20.37 6.71
N SER A 10 -41.47 -21.09 7.37
CA SER A 10 -40.93 -20.67 8.67
C SER A 10 -39.88 -19.57 8.44
N ALA A 11 -40.25 -18.33 8.72
CA ALA A 11 -39.30 -17.22 8.81
C ALA A 11 -38.47 -17.37 10.10
N MET A 12 -37.29 -17.97 9.98
CA MET A 12 -36.25 -17.88 11.00
C MET A 12 -35.65 -16.46 10.96
N PHE A 13 -36.20 -15.57 11.78
CA PHE A 13 -35.48 -14.36 12.19
C PHE A 13 -34.32 -14.80 13.09
N LEU A 14 -33.14 -15.00 12.49
CA LEU A 14 -31.87 -14.96 13.21
C LEU A 14 -31.67 -13.52 13.69
N LEU A 15 -32.17 -13.23 14.88
CA LEU A 15 -31.68 -12.12 15.69
C LEU A 15 -30.24 -12.46 16.04
N THR A 16 -29.29 -12.01 15.22
CA THR A 16 -27.89 -11.93 15.61
C THR A 16 -27.85 -11.05 16.88
N PRO A 17 -27.25 -11.53 17.98
CA PRO A 17 -27.03 -10.66 19.11
C PRO A 17 -26.17 -9.51 18.61
N ILE A 18 -26.60 -8.28 18.87
CA ILE A 18 -25.73 -7.11 18.85
C ILE A 18 -24.70 -7.39 19.95
N ALA A 19 -23.62 -8.06 19.58
CA ALA A 19 -22.48 -8.25 20.44
C ALA A 19 -22.03 -6.84 20.83
N ALA A 20 -22.04 -6.56 22.13
CA ALA A 20 -21.32 -5.43 22.68
C ALA A 20 -19.93 -5.44 22.02
N MET A 21 -19.63 -4.42 21.22
CA MET A 21 -18.34 -4.32 20.57
C MET A 21 -17.29 -4.38 21.67
N ALA A 22 -16.56 -5.48 21.76
CA ALA A 22 -15.50 -5.61 22.73
C ALA A 22 -14.57 -4.40 22.58
N ASP A 23 -14.26 -3.73 23.69
CA ASP A 23 -13.25 -2.68 23.73
C ASP A 23 -11.96 -3.28 23.18
N GLY A 24 -11.71 -3.07 21.89
CA GLY A 24 -10.63 -3.75 21.18
C GLY A 24 -9.29 -3.60 21.90
N LYS A 25 -8.42 -4.59 21.73
CA LYS A 25 -7.09 -4.61 22.36
C LYS A 25 -6.21 -3.54 21.73
N VAL A 26 -5.65 -2.64 22.54
CA VAL A 26 -4.62 -1.70 22.08
C VAL A 26 -3.37 -2.49 21.67
N ILE A 27 -2.97 -2.37 20.41
CA ILE A 27 -1.74 -2.96 19.87
C ILE A 27 -0.57 -2.05 20.21
N LYS A 28 -0.74 -0.74 19.97
CA LYS A 28 0.30 0.28 20.13
C LYS A 28 -0.32 1.66 20.27
N VAL A 29 0.25 2.50 21.14
CA VAL A 29 0.03 3.95 21.12
C VAL A 29 0.87 4.54 19.99
N LEU A 30 0.20 5.10 18.99
CA LEU A 30 0.82 5.71 17.81
C LEU A 30 1.35 7.11 18.11
N GLN A 31 0.55 7.91 18.83
CA GLN A 31 0.90 9.24 19.31
C GLN A 31 0.22 9.53 20.65
N ASP A 32 0.99 9.97 21.63
CA ASP A 32 0.53 10.53 22.90
C ASP A 32 0.92 12.01 23.06
N PHE A 33 1.58 12.58 22.05
CA PHE A 33 2.06 13.96 22.01
C PHE A 33 2.88 14.41 23.24
N GLU A 34 3.47 13.46 23.97
CA GLU A 34 4.33 13.76 25.13
C GLU A 34 5.75 14.19 24.71
N SER A 35 6.16 13.83 23.49
CA SER A 35 7.42 14.27 22.87
C SER A 35 7.11 15.26 21.75
N PRO A 36 7.96 16.29 21.52
CA PRO A 36 7.76 17.31 20.49
C PRO A 36 8.01 16.80 19.06
N GLY A 37 7.48 15.61 18.73
CA GLY A 37 7.42 15.08 17.37
C GLY A 37 6.64 16.06 16.49
N GLY A 38 7.23 16.43 15.36
CA GLY A 38 6.85 17.63 14.61
C GLY A 38 5.39 17.69 14.20
N ALA A 39 4.61 18.50 14.93
CA ALA A 39 3.40 19.12 14.40
C ALA A 39 3.82 19.95 13.18
N ARG A 40 3.61 19.42 11.98
CA ARG A 40 3.85 20.12 10.73
C ARG A 40 2.65 19.93 9.82
N SER A 41 1.95 21.02 9.53
CA SER A 41 1.18 21.08 8.29
C SER A 41 2.21 21.21 7.16
N ASN A 42 2.25 20.23 6.25
CA ASN A 42 3.06 20.31 5.04
C ASN A 42 2.48 21.32 4.03
N GLN A 43 1.37 21.97 4.36
CA GLN A 43 0.72 22.97 3.54
C GLN A 43 0.80 24.34 4.24
N PRO A 44 1.10 25.43 3.51
CA PRO A 44 0.98 26.79 4.03
C PRO A 44 -0.52 27.12 4.18
N THR A 45 -1.16 26.54 5.18
CA THR A 45 -2.57 26.75 5.54
C THR A 45 -2.63 27.64 6.77
N ALA A 46 -3.64 28.51 6.86
CA ALA A 46 -3.94 29.28 8.06
C ALA A 46 -4.47 28.42 9.24
N ILE A 47 -4.64 27.11 9.03
CA ILE A 47 -4.91 26.14 10.10
C ILE A 47 -3.68 26.08 11.00
N LYS A 48 -3.85 26.45 12.27
CA LYS A 48 -2.80 26.39 13.28
C LYS A 48 -2.79 25.00 13.90
N VAL A 49 -1.62 24.39 13.98
CA VAL A 49 -1.40 23.09 14.64
C VAL A 49 -0.24 23.25 15.60
N GLU A 50 -0.48 23.03 16.89
CA GLU A 50 0.52 23.20 17.94
C GLU A 50 0.41 22.12 19.02
N ALA A 51 1.49 21.87 19.74
CA ALA A 51 1.45 21.06 20.95
C ALA A 51 0.80 21.88 22.08
N SER A 52 0.04 21.21 22.96
CA SER A 52 -0.58 21.82 24.13
C SER A 52 -0.50 20.88 25.33
N ASP A 53 -0.35 21.45 26.52
CA ASP A 53 -0.42 20.77 27.82
C ASP A 53 -1.87 20.70 28.37
N LYS A 54 -2.86 21.18 27.61
CA LYS A 54 -4.28 21.24 28.02
C LYS A 54 -4.98 19.89 27.86
N THR A 55 -4.47 18.87 28.53
CA THR A 55 -5.07 17.53 28.61
C THR A 55 -5.04 17.04 30.07
N ASP A 56 -6.10 16.37 30.49
CA ASP A 56 -6.19 15.63 31.77
C ASP A 56 -5.88 14.13 31.58
N ILE A 57 -5.50 13.73 30.37
CA ILE A 57 -5.26 12.33 29.99
C ILE A 57 -3.76 11.98 30.01
N GLY A 58 -2.91 12.86 29.48
CA GLY A 58 -1.46 12.66 29.36
C GLY A 58 -0.67 13.92 29.72
N LYS A 59 0.58 14.02 29.23
CA LYS A 59 1.40 15.24 29.41
C LYS A 59 1.26 16.28 28.29
N GLY A 60 0.69 15.88 27.15
CA GLY A 60 0.56 16.73 25.99
C GLY A 60 -0.54 16.24 25.05
N CYS A 61 -1.04 17.13 24.21
CA CYS A 61 -2.03 16.86 23.18
C CYS A 61 -1.78 17.76 21.96
N LEU A 62 -2.39 17.43 20.84
CA LEU A 62 -2.39 18.26 19.65
C LEU A 62 -3.53 19.28 19.73
N HIS A 63 -3.22 20.56 19.63
CA HIS A 63 -4.18 21.65 19.51
C HIS A 63 -4.30 22.08 18.05
N VAL A 64 -5.53 22.07 17.51
CA VAL A 64 -5.82 22.47 16.13
C VAL A 64 -6.84 23.60 16.15
N THR A 65 -6.52 24.69 15.45
CA THR A 65 -7.40 25.85 15.26
C THR A 65 -7.65 26.06 13.77
N VAL A 66 -8.91 25.99 13.36
CA VAL A 66 -9.36 26.36 12.01
C VAL A 66 -10.02 27.74 12.09
N PRO A 67 -9.45 28.78 11.46
CA PRO A 67 -9.99 30.13 11.51
C PRO A 67 -11.44 30.21 11.00
N LYS A 68 -12.22 31.13 11.58
CA LYS A 68 -13.56 31.46 11.06
C LYS A 68 -13.45 31.88 9.59
N GLY A 69 -14.32 31.32 8.75
CA GLY A 69 -14.36 31.65 7.32
C GLY A 69 -13.09 31.26 6.57
N PHE A 70 -12.36 30.25 7.06
CA PHE A 70 -11.18 29.71 6.39
C PHE A 70 -11.48 29.44 4.92
N ASP A 71 -10.74 30.12 4.04
CA ASP A 71 -10.87 29.92 2.60
C ASP A 71 -10.22 28.59 2.25
N TRP A 72 -11.05 27.60 2.04
CA TRP A 72 -10.65 26.31 1.51
C TRP A 72 -10.11 26.41 0.08
N LYS A 73 -9.95 27.59 -0.53
CA LYS A 73 -9.22 27.75 -1.79
C LYS A 73 -7.72 27.86 -1.55
N TRP A 74 -6.96 26.97 -2.16
CA TRP A 74 -5.51 27.00 -2.24
C TRP A 74 -5.02 27.58 -3.56
N LYS A 75 -4.03 28.47 -3.47
CA LYS A 75 -3.46 29.21 -4.60
C LYS A 75 -2.31 28.49 -5.33
N GLY A 76 -2.03 27.22 -5.00
CA GLY A 76 -0.87 26.52 -5.51
C GLY A 76 0.45 27.04 -4.93
N TRP A 77 1.56 26.33 -5.17
CA TRP A 77 2.89 26.84 -4.84
C TRP A 77 3.34 27.99 -5.76
N ASP A 78 2.77 28.10 -6.96
CA ASP A 78 3.08 29.18 -7.91
C ASP A 78 2.18 30.41 -7.74
N GLY A 79 1.25 30.41 -6.77
CA GLY A 79 0.29 31.47 -6.49
C GLY A 79 -0.79 31.66 -7.57
N LYS A 80 -0.82 30.79 -8.60
CA LYS A 80 -1.67 30.94 -9.78
C LYS A 80 -2.74 29.85 -9.92
N GLN A 81 -2.62 28.75 -9.19
CA GLN A 81 -3.61 27.67 -9.25
C GLN A 81 -4.74 27.98 -8.29
N ASN A 82 -5.98 28.08 -8.75
CA ASN A 82 -7.12 28.12 -7.84
C ASN A 82 -7.70 26.71 -7.73
N ALA A 83 -7.41 26.02 -6.63
CA ALA A 83 -8.01 24.74 -6.31
C ALA A 83 -8.73 24.83 -4.96
N THR A 84 -9.87 24.18 -4.81
CA THR A 84 -10.50 24.02 -3.49
C THR A 84 -9.81 22.84 -2.78
N LEU A 85 -9.16 23.12 -1.64
CA LEU A 85 -8.82 22.18 -0.60
C LEU A 85 -10.11 21.59 -0.03
N GLU A 86 -10.22 20.27 0.02
CA GLU A 86 -11.35 19.63 0.71
C GLU A 86 -10.90 18.89 1.97
N ASN A 87 -9.61 18.90 2.24
CA ASN A 87 -9.01 18.50 3.50
C ASN A 87 -7.67 19.20 3.72
N ALA A 88 -7.15 19.13 4.94
CA ALA A 88 -5.81 19.53 5.30
C ALA A 88 -5.18 18.48 6.22
N GLN A 89 -3.92 18.14 5.99
CA GLN A 89 -3.16 17.27 6.88
C GLN A 89 -2.82 18.06 8.16
N VAL A 90 -3.19 17.53 9.32
CA VAL A 90 -2.89 18.15 10.63
C VAL A 90 -1.83 17.40 11.42
N SER A 91 -1.66 16.09 11.20
CA SER A 91 -0.66 15.30 11.93
C SER A 91 -0.22 14.05 11.15
N ILE A 92 0.96 13.54 11.49
CA ILE A 92 1.44 12.21 11.08
C ILE A 92 1.19 11.27 12.26
N LEU A 93 0.24 10.35 12.10
CA LEU A 93 -0.20 9.46 13.18
C LEU A 93 0.73 8.26 13.34
N SER A 94 1.14 7.60 12.26
CA SER A 94 1.97 6.40 12.34
C SER A 94 2.95 6.30 11.20
N GLY A 95 3.88 5.35 11.33
CA GLY A 95 4.68 4.90 10.21
C GLY A 95 3.91 4.02 9.23
N PRO A 96 4.50 3.75 8.06
CA PRO A 96 4.01 2.75 7.13
C PRO A 96 4.07 1.34 7.76
N TYR A 97 3.44 0.38 7.08
CA TYR A 97 3.51 -1.05 7.44
C TYR A 97 2.77 -1.43 8.73
N LEU A 98 1.45 -1.23 8.73
CA LEU A 98 0.60 -1.65 9.84
C LEU A 98 0.67 -3.17 10.03
N PRO A 99 0.70 -3.67 11.28
CA PRO A 99 0.63 -5.10 11.54
C PRO A 99 -0.74 -5.66 11.08
N PRO A 100 -0.82 -6.95 10.73
CA PRO A 100 -2.03 -7.54 10.18
C PRO A 100 -3.22 -7.55 11.15
N GLU A 101 -3.00 -7.54 12.46
CA GLU A 101 -4.05 -7.41 13.48
C GLU A 101 -4.61 -6.00 13.66
N ALA A 102 -4.08 -4.99 12.97
CA ALA A 102 -4.57 -3.62 13.04
C ALA A 102 -5.93 -3.48 12.38
N ASP A 103 -6.98 -3.24 13.17
CA ASP A 103 -8.35 -3.15 12.67
C ASP A 103 -8.91 -1.72 12.72
N ALA A 104 -8.42 -0.89 13.66
CA ALA A 104 -8.86 0.49 13.80
C ALA A 104 -7.78 1.43 14.33
N ILE A 105 -7.95 2.71 14.04
CA ILE A 105 -7.29 3.82 14.75
C ILE A 105 -8.30 4.43 15.70
N ARG A 106 -7.98 4.48 16.99
CA ARG A 106 -8.77 5.13 18.03
C ARG A 106 -8.06 6.39 18.49
N MET A 107 -8.80 7.44 18.82
CA MET A 107 -8.24 8.67 19.39
C MET A 107 -9.21 9.32 20.36
N LYS A 108 -8.67 10.12 21.28
CA LYS A 108 -9.43 11.02 22.14
C LYS A 108 -9.49 12.40 21.48
N VAL A 109 -10.69 12.96 21.40
CA VAL A 109 -10.92 14.28 20.80
C VAL A 109 -11.73 15.14 21.76
N LYS A 110 -11.40 16.43 21.86
CA LYS A 110 -12.18 17.41 22.61
C LYS A 110 -12.38 18.64 21.74
N ILE A 111 -13.62 19.00 21.43
CA ILE A 111 -13.95 20.20 20.66
C ILE A 111 -14.33 21.30 21.65
N LEU A 112 -13.60 22.41 21.66
CA LEU A 112 -13.91 23.58 22.49
C LEU A 112 -14.94 24.50 21.81
N SER A 113 -14.81 24.68 20.51
CA SER A 113 -15.69 25.52 19.70
C SER A 113 -15.80 25.00 18.27
N GLY A 114 -16.91 25.33 17.61
CA GLY A 114 -17.18 24.87 16.24
C GLY A 114 -17.46 23.38 16.12
N ARG A 115 -16.97 22.76 15.04
CA ARG A 115 -17.08 21.31 14.74
C ARG A 115 -16.07 20.94 13.66
N ALA A 116 -15.65 19.68 13.59
CA ALA A 116 -14.69 19.23 12.59
C ALA A 116 -15.11 17.89 11.97
N ILE A 117 -14.69 17.63 10.73
CA ILE A 117 -14.73 16.28 10.15
C ILE A 117 -13.30 15.76 10.13
N LEU A 118 -13.08 14.61 10.76
CA LEU A 118 -11.75 13.98 10.86
C LEU A 118 -11.73 12.67 10.06
N ALA A 119 -10.61 12.37 9.41
CA ALA A 119 -10.34 11.02 8.90
C ALA A 119 -8.84 10.71 8.87
N PRO A 120 -8.40 9.59 9.47
CA PRO A 120 -7.09 9.01 9.20
C PRO A 120 -7.03 8.43 7.79
N GLY A 121 -5.91 8.59 7.12
CA GLY A 121 -5.70 8.05 5.79
C GLY A 121 -4.33 8.39 5.24
N GLY A 122 -4.10 8.06 3.98
CA GLY A 122 -2.90 8.46 3.28
C GLY A 122 -2.66 7.65 2.03
N PRO A 123 -1.54 7.93 1.35
CA PRO A 123 -1.14 7.16 0.19
C PRO A 123 -0.84 5.70 0.55
N VAL A 124 -1.32 4.79 -0.27
CA VAL A 124 -0.93 3.38 -0.24
C VAL A 124 -0.13 3.01 -1.48
N SER A 125 0.40 1.79 -1.49
CA SER A 125 1.21 1.30 -2.60
C SER A 125 0.61 1.60 -3.97
N GLN A 126 1.48 2.04 -4.89
CA GLN A 126 1.11 2.31 -6.28
C GLN A 126 0.81 1.04 -7.08
N ILE A 127 1.37 -0.12 -6.67
CA ILE A 127 0.93 -1.42 -7.18
C ILE A 127 -0.47 -1.75 -6.64
N GLY A 128 -0.83 -1.17 -5.49
CA GLY A 128 -2.08 -1.29 -4.76
C GLY A 128 -3.10 -0.19 -5.07
N ASN A 129 -3.81 0.30 -4.04
CA ASN A 129 -5.13 0.94 -4.15
C ASN A 129 -5.17 2.47 -4.33
N SER A 130 -4.04 3.16 -4.54
CA SER A 130 -3.90 4.64 -4.53
C SER A 130 -3.95 5.26 -3.13
N ASP A 131 -4.67 6.36 -2.90
CA ASP A 131 -4.81 6.98 -1.58
C ASP A 131 -6.10 6.46 -0.95
N VAL A 132 -6.04 6.12 0.33
CA VAL A 132 -7.15 5.49 1.05
C VAL A 132 -7.31 6.16 2.41
N PHE A 133 -8.56 6.40 2.77
CA PHE A 133 -8.94 7.05 4.02
C PHE A 133 -10.01 6.21 4.71
N CYS A 134 -10.01 6.28 6.03
CA CYS A 134 -11.11 5.76 6.82
C CYS A 134 -12.36 6.61 6.58
N ASP A 135 -13.53 6.08 6.97
CA ASP A 135 -14.77 6.85 6.91
C ASP A 135 -14.69 8.15 7.74
N PRO A 136 -14.90 9.33 7.13
CA PRO A 136 -14.80 10.59 7.85
C PRO A 136 -15.90 10.74 8.90
N LYS A 137 -15.51 11.22 10.08
CA LYS A 137 -16.42 11.39 11.22
C LYS A 137 -16.55 12.86 11.59
N LEU A 138 -17.79 13.33 11.63
CA LEU A 138 -18.13 14.61 12.24
C LEU A 138 -17.95 14.50 13.75
N VAL A 139 -17.21 15.43 14.34
CA VAL A 139 -16.98 15.56 15.78
C VAL A 139 -17.47 16.93 16.23
N GLU A 140 -18.27 16.91 17.29
CA GLU A 140 -18.95 18.09 17.83
C GLU A 140 -18.63 18.25 19.33
N PRO A 141 -18.82 19.46 19.90
CA PRO A 141 -18.73 19.67 21.33
C PRO A 141 -19.67 18.75 22.09
N VAL A 142 -19.16 18.11 23.14
CA VAL A 142 -19.96 17.32 24.08
C VAL A 142 -20.15 18.11 25.37
N LYS A 143 -21.25 17.84 26.09
CA LYS A 143 -21.60 18.58 27.31
C LYS A 143 -20.46 18.52 28.33
N GLY A 144 -20.07 19.69 28.85
CA GLY A 144 -19.05 19.82 29.89
C GLY A 144 -17.61 19.78 29.37
N ASP A 145 -17.39 20.09 28.09
CA ASP A 145 -16.08 20.14 27.43
C ASP A 145 -15.27 18.84 27.67
N ALA A 146 -15.95 17.70 27.61
CA ALA A 146 -15.35 16.41 27.89
C ALA A 146 -14.61 15.84 26.66
N TRP A 147 -13.65 14.95 26.92
CA TRP A 147 -13.05 14.14 25.87
C TRP A 147 -14.02 13.06 25.39
N GLN A 148 -14.08 12.87 24.07
CA GLN A 148 -14.82 11.79 23.44
C GLN A 148 -13.87 10.84 22.72
N THR A 149 -14.20 9.55 22.70
CA THR A 149 -13.47 8.55 21.93
C THR A 149 -14.02 8.51 20.50
N VAL A 150 -13.13 8.67 19.52
CA VAL A 150 -13.44 8.51 18.09
C VAL A 150 -12.61 7.36 17.55
N GLU A 151 -13.26 6.43 16.84
CA GLU A 151 -12.60 5.23 16.31
C GLU A 151 -12.86 5.11 14.80
N PHE A 152 -11.82 4.83 14.03
CA PHE A 152 -11.84 4.75 12.58
C PHE A 152 -11.44 3.34 12.15
N SER A 153 -12.34 2.63 11.47
CA SER A 153 -12.00 1.31 10.93
C SER A 153 -10.96 1.46 9.82
N LEU A 154 -9.91 0.63 9.88
CA LEU A 154 -8.92 0.48 8.82
C LEU A 154 -9.38 -0.50 7.72
N ASN A 155 -10.59 -1.04 7.88
CA ASN A 155 -11.13 -2.14 7.12
C ASN A 155 -12.38 -1.70 6.33
N GLN A 156 -13.47 -1.24 6.96
CA GLN A 156 -14.65 -0.65 6.30
C GLN A 156 -15.48 0.26 7.24
N PRO A 157 -16.22 1.26 6.72
CA PRO A 157 -16.16 1.73 5.34
C PRO A 157 -14.85 2.47 5.05
N LEU A 158 -14.33 2.33 3.83
CA LEU A 158 -13.12 3.02 3.38
C LEU A 158 -13.44 3.90 2.17
N MET A 159 -12.78 5.04 2.12
CA MET A 159 -12.79 5.92 0.96
C MET A 159 -11.55 5.69 0.11
N ARG A 160 -11.73 5.59 -1.20
CA ARG A 160 -10.65 5.32 -2.15
C ARG A 160 -10.55 6.39 -3.22
N ASN A 161 -9.34 6.87 -3.46
CA ASN A 161 -8.97 7.65 -4.63
C ASN A 161 -8.62 6.71 -5.81
N PHE A 162 -9.07 6.97 -7.04
CA PHE A 162 -8.65 6.17 -8.21
C PHE A 162 -7.43 6.70 -8.96
N ARG A 163 -6.93 7.90 -8.62
CA ARG A 163 -5.90 8.60 -9.39
C ARG A 163 -4.64 7.76 -9.64
N ARG A 164 -4.19 6.96 -8.66
CA ARG A 164 -2.95 6.15 -8.75
C ARG A 164 -3.20 4.65 -8.69
N ALA A 165 -4.45 4.21 -8.84
CA ALA A 165 -4.83 2.80 -8.75
C ALA A 165 -4.44 2.08 -10.05
N ASN A 166 -3.17 1.70 -10.19
CA ASN A 166 -2.61 1.16 -11.44
C ASN A 166 -3.18 -0.21 -11.82
N PHE A 167 -2.98 -1.21 -10.95
CA PHE A 167 -3.41 -2.60 -11.18
C PHE A 167 -4.74 -2.95 -10.51
N THR A 168 -5.14 -2.12 -9.56
CA THR A 168 -6.25 -2.38 -8.66
C THR A 168 -7.51 -1.62 -9.04
N THR A 169 -7.54 -0.88 -10.16
CA THR A 169 -8.72 -0.08 -10.54
C THR A 169 -9.99 -0.93 -10.62
N GLY A 170 -9.85 -2.16 -11.10
CA GLY A 170 -10.95 -3.14 -11.18
C GLY A 170 -11.15 -3.99 -9.93
N LEU A 171 -10.35 -3.80 -8.87
CA LEU A 171 -10.57 -4.53 -7.62
C LEU A 171 -11.84 -4.03 -6.95
N PRO A 172 -12.77 -4.95 -6.57
CA PRO A 172 -13.96 -4.58 -5.82
C PRO A 172 -13.64 -4.18 -4.38
N VAL A 173 -12.40 -4.32 -3.96
CA VAL A 173 -11.97 -4.30 -2.56
C VAL A 173 -10.78 -3.38 -2.34
N VAL A 174 -10.78 -2.71 -1.18
CA VAL A 174 -9.66 -1.93 -0.66
C VAL A 174 -9.04 -2.62 0.56
N TYR A 175 -7.72 -2.87 0.53
CA TYR A 175 -6.96 -3.43 1.67
C TYR A 175 -6.01 -2.39 2.25
N TYR A 176 -6.52 -1.40 2.99
CA TYR A 176 -5.69 -0.28 3.46
C TYR A 176 -4.45 -0.76 4.22
N THR A 177 -4.65 -1.49 5.31
CA THR A 177 -3.62 -2.02 6.23
C THR A 177 -2.49 -2.77 5.53
N ARG A 178 -2.84 -3.51 4.48
CA ARG A 178 -1.92 -4.29 3.67
C ARG A 178 -1.08 -3.45 2.72
N TRP A 179 -1.64 -2.36 2.23
CA TRP A 179 -1.04 -1.54 1.20
C TRP A 179 -0.37 -0.27 1.73
N VAL A 180 -0.63 0.13 2.98
CA VAL A 180 0.00 1.31 3.59
C VAL A 180 1.51 1.22 3.42
N GLN A 181 2.05 2.12 2.61
CA GLN A 181 3.46 2.25 2.28
C GLN A 181 4.02 3.62 2.69
N GLU A 182 3.12 4.59 2.89
CA GLU A 182 3.41 5.89 3.46
C GLU A 182 2.88 5.99 4.90
N PRO A 183 3.32 7.02 5.65
CA PRO A 183 2.77 7.30 6.98
C PRO A 183 1.25 7.45 6.93
N VAL A 184 0.58 7.01 7.99
CA VAL A 184 -0.84 7.34 8.16
C VAL A 184 -0.91 8.76 8.67
N TYR A 185 -1.65 9.60 7.96
CA TYR A 185 -1.87 10.99 8.31
C TYR A 185 -3.26 11.19 8.90
N LEU A 186 -3.39 12.20 9.75
CA LEU A 186 -4.68 12.71 10.18
C LEU A 186 -5.05 13.92 9.33
N TYR A 187 -6.27 13.90 8.81
CA TYR A 187 -6.83 14.99 8.03
C TYR A 187 -8.05 15.59 8.72
N ILE A 188 -8.17 16.91 8.58
CA ILE A 188 -9.42 17.64 8.80
C ILE A 188 -10.04 17.95 7.44
N PHE A 189 -11.32 17.66 7.25
CA PHE A 189 -12.04 17.89 6.00
C PHE A 189 -12.80 19.21 6.03
N ALA A 190 -12.98 19.81 4.85
CA ALA A 190 -13.85 20.95 4.68
C ALA A 190 -15.27 20.60 5.14
N LEU A 191 -15.87 21.50 5.91
CA LEU A 191 -17.26 21.36 6.30
C LEU A 191 -18.14 21.68 5.07
N PRO A 192 -19.20 20.92 4.84
CA PRO A 192 -20.28 21.33 3.94
C PRO A 192 -20.85 22.68 4.38
N GLU A 193 -21.35 23.47 3.43
CA GLU A 193 -21.87 24.83 3.72
C GLU A 193 -22.91 24.83 4.85
N LYS A 194 -23.80 23.84 4.87
CA LYS A 194 -24.83 23.67 5.92
C LYS A 194 -24.28 23.38 7.32
N LEU A 195 -23.02 22.93 7.42
CA LEU A 195 -22.32 22.63 8.68
C LEU A 195 -21.30 23.71 9.04
N HIS A 196 -21.16 24.77 8.24
CA HIS A 196 -20.25 25.87 8.55
C HIS A 196 -20.59 26.51 9.90
N THR A 197 -19.53 26.85 10.65
CA THR A 197 -19.66 27.47 11.96
C THR A 197 -19.49 28.97 11.85
N GLU A 198 -20.26 29.72 12.63
CA GLU A 198 -20.08 31.18 12.76
C GLU A 198 -18.86 31.56 13.60
N THR A 199 -18.24 30.59 14.26
CA THR A 199 -17.02 30.73 15.06
C THR A 199 -15.86 30.01 14.38
N GLU A 200 -14.65 30.23 14.90
CA GLU A 200 -13.55 29.32 14.64
C GLU A 200 -13.87 27.91 15.18
N THR A 201 -13.14 26.92 14.69
CA THR A 201 -13.16 25.57 15.24
C THR A 201 -11.87 25.33 15.99
N GLU A 202 -11.99 25.00 17.28
CA GLU A 202 -10.88 24.72 18.18
C GLU A 202 -11.04 23.31 18.74
N LEU A 203 -10.02 22.46 18.56
CA LEU A 203 -10.03 21.09 19.07
C LEU A 203 -8.68 20.61 19.61
N PHE A 204 -8.76 19.67 20.56
CA PHE A 204 -7.63 18.89 21.04
C PHE A 204 -7.74 17.42 20.63
N ILE A 205 -6.59 16.80 20.36
CA ILE A 205 -6.47 15.39 20.01
C ILE A 205 -5.36 14.75 20.85
N ASP A 206 -5.66 13.60 21.44
CA ASP A 206 -4.75 12.87 22.33
C ASP A 206 -4.96 11.34 22.17
N GLN A 207 -4.05 10.54 22.74
CA GLN A 207 -4.09 9.07 22.78
C GLN A 207 -4.51 8.43 21.46
N VAL A 208 -3.72 8.64 20.41
CA VAL A 208 -3.93 7.96 19.14
C VAL A 208 -3.42 6.53 19.26
N GLU A 209 -4.31 5.57 19.20
CA GLU A 209 -4.06 4.15 19.42
C GLU A 209 -4.35 3.33 18.16
N LEU A 210 -3.53 2.32 17.91
CA LEU A 210 -3.81 1.25 16.97
C LEU A 210 -4.48 0.10 17.72
N VAL A 211 -5.63 -0.37 17.22
CA VAL A 211 -6.50 -1.28 17.96
C VAL A 211 -6.80 -2.55 17.15
N ALA A 212 -6.72 -3.71 17.80
CA ALA A 212 -7.19 -4.99 17.30
C ALA A 212 -8.63 -5.25 17.76
N LYS A 213 -9.50 -5.59 16.81
CA LYS A 213 -10.90 -5.96 16.99
C LYS A 213 -11.16 -7.44 16.66
N GLY A 214 -10.16 -8.12 16.11
CA GLY A 214 -10.21 -9.54 15.74
C GLY A 214 -10.60 -9.78 14.28
N GLU A 215 -10.57 -8.75 13.43
CA GLU A 215 -10.84 -8.88 11.99
C GLU A 215 -9.58 -9.38 11.26
N GLY A 216 -8.42 -8.84 11.63
CA GLY A 216 -7.09 -9.35 11.29
C GLY A 216 -6.47 -10.24 12.38
N ARG A 217 -5.35 -10.89 12.04
CA ARG A 217 -4.59 -11.80 12.92
C ARG A 217 -3.09 -11.64 12.68
N ALA A 218 -2.29 -11.87 13.72
CA ALA A 218 -0.85 -11.94 13.58
C ALA A 218 -0.43 -12.97 12.50
N PHE A 219 0.73 -12.76 11.87
CA PHE A 219 1.27 -13.73 10.90
C PHE A 219 1.35 -15.13 11.51
N PRO A 220 0.92 -16.18 10.79
CA PRO A 220 0.97 -17.54 11.31
C PRO A 220 2.42 -17.95 11.57
N LYS A 221 2.63 -18.65 12.69
CA LYS A 221 3.92 -19.21 13.09
C LYS A 221 3.82 -20.72 13.05
N PHE A 222 4.87 -21.37 12.58
CA PHE A 222 4.94 -22.83 12.44
C PHE A 222 6.13 -23.35 13.23
N ALA A 223 5.97 -24.49 13.90
CA ALA A 223 7.12 -25.19 14.44
C ALA A 223 7.93 -25.77 13.27
N ALA A 224 9.25 -25.95 13.47
CA ALA A 224 10.12 -26.47 12.41
C ALA A 224 9.63 -27.83 11.86
N ASN A 225 9.10 -28.70 12.73
CA ASN A 225 8.59 -30.02 12.35
C ASN A 225 7.26 -29.98 11.58
N ASP A 226 6.55 -28.85 11.61
CA ASP A 226 5.29 -28.66 10.88
C ASP A 226 5.52 -28.18 9.44
N VAL A 227 6.74 -27.70 9.12
CA VAL A 227 7.09 -27.21 7.80
C VAL A 227 7.76 -28.32 7.00
N LYS A 228 7.02 -28.90 6.06
CA LYS A 228 7.55 -29.93 5.17
C LYS A 228 8.06 -29.29 3.88
N GLU A 229 9.36 -29.39 3.63
CA GLU A 229 9.93 -28.98 2.35
C GLU A 229 9.42 -29.90 1.24
N ILE A 230 8.97 -29.29 0.14
CA ILE A 230 8.46 -30.00 -1.04
C ILE A 230 9.50 -29.96 -2.16
N SER A 231 9.98 -28.76 -2.50
CA SER A 231 11.02 -28.56 -3.51
C SER A 231 11.72 -27.22 -3.31
N THR A 232 13.02 -27.16 -3.64
CA THR A 232 13.81 -25.94 -3.62
C THR A 232 13.64 -25.16 -4.93
N ILE A 233 13.33 -23.87 -4.83
CA ILE A 233 13.19 -22.96 -5.97
C ILE A 233 14.56 -22.38 -6.33
N ALA A 234 15.26 -21.82 -5.33
CA ALA A 234 16.60 -21.28 -5.49
C ALA A 234 17.35 -21.34 -4.17
N SER A 235 18.60 -21.79 -4.21
CA SER A 235 19.48 -21.83 -3.04
C SER A 235 20.74 -20.99 -3.22
N PHE A 236 21.05 -20.59 -4.45
CA PHE A 236 22.24 -19.81 -4.83
C PHE A 236 23.58 -20.41 -4.36
N LYS A 237 23.58 -21.68 -3.87
CA LYS A 237 24.79 -22.45 -3.51
C LYS A 237 25.77 -22.52 -4.67
N THR A 238 25.26 -22.48 -5.89
CA THR A 238 26.02 -22.39 -7.13
C THR A 238 25.47 -21.27 -8.00
N GLU A 239 26.24 -20.83 -8.99
CA GLU A 239 25.82 -19.81 -9.96
C GLU A 239 24.71 -20.28 -10.91
N LYS A 240 24.35 -21.57 -10.90
CA LYS A 240 23.30 -22.12 -11.76
C LYS A 240 21.95 -21.40 -11.59
N ASP A 241 21.59 -21.06 -10.35
CA ASP A 241 20.32 -20.43 -10.04
C ASP A 241 20.25 -18.98 -10.59
N LEU A 242 21.40 -18.35 -10.87
CA LEU A 242 21.44 -17.00 -11.47
C LEU A 242 20.82 -16.97 -12.86
N GLY A 243 20.83 -18.09 -13.60
CA GLY A 243 20.18 -18.17 -14.92
C GLY A 243 18.66 -18.00 -14.87
N ASN A 244 18.05 -18.14 -13.69
CA ASN A 244 16.61 -17.96 -13.47
C ASN A 244 16.27 -16.60 -12.86
N VAL A 245 17.28 -15.80 -12.47
CA VAL A 245 17.09 -14.46 -11.90
C VAL A 245 16.86 -13.46 -13.03
N LEU A 246 15.84 -12.63 -12.87
CA LEU A 246 15.50 -11.54 -13.78
C LEU A 246 15.10 -10.28 -13.02
N SER A 247 15.34 -9.13 -13.66
CA SER A 247 14.96 -7.83 -13.12
C SER A 247 13.69 -7.34 -13.80
N VAL A 248 12.64 -7.08 -13.01
CA VAL A 248 11.42 -6.42 -13.46
C VAL A 248 11.38 -5.01 -12.91
N ALA A 249 11.31 -4.01 -13.78
CA ALA A 249 11.04 -2.64 -13.38
C ALA A 249 9.55 -2.36 -13.45
N HIS A 250 8.97 -1.80 -12.39
CA HIS A 250 7.63 -1.21 -12.40
C HIS A 250 7.77 0.31 -12.47
N GLY A 251 7.23 0.91 -13.53
CA GLY A 251 7.21 2.35 -13.73
C GLY A 251 5.84 2.84 -14.14
N TYR A 252 5.60 4.15 -14.00
CA TYR A 252 4.38 4.78 -14.50
C TYR A 252 4.17 4.43 -15.98
N SER A 253 2.92 4.12 -16.37
CA SER A 253 2.51 4.49 -17.72
C SER A 253 2.58 6.01 -17.78
N ILE A 254 3.39 6.53 -18.68
CA ILE A 254 3.28 7.93 -19.12
C ILE A 254 1.98 8.02 -19.92
N SER A 255 0.85 7.95 -19.22
CA SER A 255 -0.44 8.16 -19.84
C SER A 255 -0.49 9.62 -20.33
N LYS A 256 -1.21 9.89 -21.43
CA LYS A 256 -1.39 11.26 -21.97
C LYS A 256 -1.71 12.34 -20.92
N PRO A 257 -2.47 12.08 -19.82
CA PRO A 257 -2.66 13.04 -18.74
C PRO A 257 -1.38 13.40 -17.95
N PHE A 258 -0.43 12.45 -17.83
CA PHE A 258 0.90 12.66 -17.24
C PHE A 258 1.75 13.57 -18.14
N GLU A 259 1.64 13.42 -19.48
CA GLU A 259 2.22 14.37 -20.43
C GLU A 259 1.67 15.80 -20.21
N PHE A 260 0.36 15.95 -19.95
CA PHE A 260 -0.27 17.27 -19.84
C PHE A 260 0.02 18.03 -18.54
N GLY A 261 0.24 17.31 -17.43
CA GLY A 261 0.54 17.93 -16.14
C GLY A 261 1.90 18.61 -16.10
N TYR A 262 2.90 18.00 -16.71
CA TYR A 262 4.26 18.55 -16.84
C TYR A 262 4.48 19.38 -18.11
N ARG A 263 3.64 19.24 -19.16
CA ARG A 263 3.73 20.05 -20.39
C ARG A 263 3.48 21.55 -20.20
N ARG A 264 3.07 22.06 -19.04
CA ARG A 264 2.81 23.49 -18.88
C ARG A 264 3.83 24.23 -18.01
N LYS A 265 5.06 24.26 -18.54
CA LYS A 265 5.79 25.49 -18.93
C LYS A 265 6.90 25.17 -19.95
N ALA A 266 6.60 24.24 -20.85
CA ALA A 266 7.42 24.02 -22.03
C ALA A 266 7.11 25.14 -23.02
N ASP A 267 7.93 26.19 -22.95
CA ASP A 267 8.41 26.99 -24.07
C ASP A 267 8.19 26.29 -25.44
N PRO A 268 7.76 26.96 -26.51
CA PRO A 268 7.85 26.39 -27.86
C PRO A 268 9.28 25.93 -28.26
N GLU A 269 10.33 26.34 -27.53
CA GLU A 269 11.69 25.75 -27.60
C GLU A 269 11.95 24.58 -26.63
N ALA A 270 10.99 24.21 -25.79
CA ALA A 270 11.14 23.10 -24.87
C ALA A 270 11.07 21.77 -25.62
N ARG A 271 12.28 21.25 -25.85
CA ARG A 271 12.73 19.87 -26.06
C ARG A 271 11.63 18.84 -26.36
N ALA A 272 11.81 18.18 -27.50
CA ALA A 272 10.95 17.12 -28.00
C ALA A 272 10.65 16.02 -26.95
N LEU A 273 9.48 15.38 -27.07
CA LEU A 273 9.01 14.24 -26.25
C LEU A 273 10.09 13.18 -25.91
N PRO A 274 11.04 12.84 -26.81
CA PRO A 274 12.15 11.94 -26.49
C PRO A 274 13.09 12.44 -25.37
N ASP A 275 13.26 13.75 -25.21
CA ASP A 275 14.09 14.35 -24.17
C ASP A 275 13.37 14.38 -22.80
N TYR A 276 12.04 14.49 -22.81
CA TYR A 276 11.21 14.32 -21.61
C TYR A 276 11.17 12.86 -21.18
N MET A 277 10.88 11.93 -22.10
CA MET A 277 10.98 10.49 -21.88
C MET A 277 12.37 10.09 -21.37
N LYS A 278 13.45 10.78 -21.80
CA LYS A 278 14.74 10.68 -21.15
C LYS A 278 14.64 11.18 -19.70
N LYS A 279 14.39 12.46 -19.40
CA LYS A 279 14.53 13.01 -18.03
C LYS A 279 13.46 12.66 -16.97
N SER A 280 12.24 12.29 -17.38
CA SER A 280 11.14 11.91 -16.47
C SER A 280 11.01 10.40 -16.31
N SER A 281 11.77 9.66 -17.11
CA SER A 281 11.95 8.24 -16.89
C SER A 281 12.63 8.03 -15.54
N PRO A 282 12.18 7.06 -14.72
CA PRO A 282 12.93 6.62 -13.55
C PRO A 282 14.35 6.15 -13.91
N PHE A 283 14.67 6.04 -15.21
CA PHE A 283 15.92 5.55 -15.75
C PHE A 283 16.88 6.67 -16.23
N VAL A 284 16.56 7.96 -16.06
CA VAL A 284 17.56 9.03 -16.20
C VAL A 284 17.78 9.72 -14.85
N GLN A 285 19.05 9.75 -14.47
CA GLN A 285 19.56 10.61 -13.41
C GLN A 285 19.07 12.04 -13.64
N GLN A 286 18.08 12.52 -12.88
CA GLN A 286 18.14 13.94 -12.55
C GLN A 286 19.42 14.10 -11.73
N GLU A 287 20.18 15.16 -11.96
CA GLU A 287 21.32 15.49 -11.10
C GLU A 287 20.85 15.49 -9.64
N GLY A 288 21.15 14.41 -8.91
CA GLY A 288 20.75 14.21 -7.51
C GLY A 288 19.65 13.16 -7.22
N THR A 289 18.87 12.64 -8.18
CA THR A 289 17.92 11.53 -7.93
C THR A 289 18.32 10.26 -8.67
N LEU A 290 18.79 9.27 -7.90
CA LEU A 290 19.26 7.98 -8.37
C LEU A 290 18.16 6.92 -8.18
N TYR A 291 17.50 6.48 -9.24
CA TYR A 291 16.73 5.22 -9.25
C TYR A 291 17.44 4.17 -10.13
N PRO A 292 18.67 3.73 -9.77
CA PRO A 292 19.38 2.73 -10.55
C PRO A 292 18.59 1.43 -10.56
N ALA A 293 18.64 0.66 -11.66
CA ALA A 293 18.13 -0.71 -11.75
C ALA A 293 18.55 -1.56 -10.53
N PRO A 294 17.78 -2.61 -10.18
CA PRO A 294 18.13 -3.41 -9.03
C PRO A 294 19.40 -4.16 -9.40
N ARG A 295 20.46 -3.86 -8.65
CA ARG A 295 21.75 -4.51 -8.80
C ARG A 295 21.68 -5.83 -8.09
N TYR A 296 22.27 -6.87 -8.68
CA TYR A 296 22.33 -8.15 -8.01
C TYR A 296 23.73 -8.73 -7.99
N SER A 297 24.21 -9.12 -6.83
CA SER A 297 25.53 -9.74 -6.69
C SER A 297 25.41 -11.02 -5.88
N LEU A 298 26.44 -11.88 -5.96
CA LEU A 298 26.57 -12.99 -5.03
C LEU A 298 27.34 -12.52 -3.80
N VAL A 299 26.77 -12.75 -2.63
CA VAL A 299 27.36 -12.42 -1.32
C VAL A 299 27.43 -13.67 -0.44
N ALA A 300 28.04 -13.54 0.75
CA ALA A 300 27.98 -14.57 1.76
C ALA A 300 26.54 -14.73 2.28
N GLY A 301 25.98 -15.91 2.06
CA GLY A 301 24.69 -16.42 2.50
C GLY A 301 24.73 -17.02 3.89
N VAL A 302 23.71 -17.82 4.19
CA VAL A 302 23.62 -18.52 5.48
C VAL A 302 24.76 -19.53 5.57
N ASP A 303 25.47 -19.53 6.71
CA ASP A 303 26.61 -20.41 6.99
C ASP A 303 27.82 -20.27 6.02
N GLY A 304 27.98 -19.10 5.40
CA GLY A 304 29.11 -18.83 4.49
C GLY A 304 28.91 -19.36 3.06
N ARG A 305 27.72 -19.85 2.72
CA ARG A 305 27.33 -20.22 1.34
C ARG A 305 27.23 -18.98 0.45
N LYS A 306 26.98 -19.14 -0.85
CA LYS A 306 26.63 -18.01 -1.74
C LYS A 306 25.13 -17.70 -1.61
N ALA A 307 24.77 -16.42 -1.59
CA ALA A 307 23.40 -15.90 -1.61
C ALA A 307 23.27 -14.77 -2.64
N LEU A 308 22.07 -14.55 -3.16
CA LEU A 308 21.77 -13.44 -4.06
C LEU A 308 21.51 -12.17 -3.24
N GLN A 309 22.34 -11.14 -3.37
CA GLN A 309 22.05 -9.82 -2.83
C GLN A 309 21.40 -8.96 -3.91
N ALA A 310 20.19 -8.50 -3.67
CA ALA A 310 19.55 -7.42 -4.41
C ALA A 310 19.86 -6.08 -3.75
N GLU A 311 20.27 -5.07 -4.52
CA GLU A 311 20.58 -3.70 -4.07
C GLU A 311 19.82 -2.72 -4.96
N CYS A 312 19.06 -1.81 -4.37
CA CYS A 312 18.25 -0.84 -5.10
C CYS A 312 18.02 0.43 -4.27
N THR A 313 17.78 1.54 -4.96
CA THR A 313 17.05 2.67 -4.34
C THR A 313 15.56 2.34 -4.37
N TRP A 314 15.07 1.81 -3.27
CA TRP A 314 13.69 1.39 -3.11
C TRP A 314 12.77 2.62 -2.94
N ALA A 315 12.26 3.08 -4.07
CA ALA A 315 11.40 4.25 -4.17
C ALA A 315 9.94 3.87 -4.47
N GLU A 316 9.08 4.88 -4.66
CA GLU A 316 7.63 4.71 -4.97
C GLU A 316 7.40 3.78 -6.17
N GLU A 317 8.39 3.73 -7.07
CA GLU A 317 8.42 2.96 -8.31
C GLU A 317 9.22 1.67 -8.09
N GLY A 318 8.49 0.56 -7.95
CA GLY A 318 9.04 -0.73 -7.54
C GLY A 318 10.04 -1.31 -8.56
N GLN A 319 11.24 -1.60 -8.09
CA GLN A 319 12.12 -2.55 -8.77
C GLN A 319 11.93 -3.91 -8.12
N ILE A 320 11.90 -4.97 -8.90
CA ILE A 320 11.57 -6.31 -8.41
C ILE A 320 12.68 -7.24 -8.88
N VAL A 321 13.32 -7.92 -7.93
CA VAL A 321 14.20 -9.04 -8.24
C VAL A 321 13.35 -10.29 -8.26
N THR A 322 13.31 -10.95 -9.40
CA THR A 322 12.40 -12.05 -9.68
C THR A 322 13.18 -13.33 -10.01
N ILE A 323 12.67 -14.46 -9.57
CA ILE A 323 13.24 -15.79 -9.82
C ILE A 323 12.17 -16.61 -10.53
N ARG A 324 12.47 -17.06 -11.75
CA ARG A 324 11.60 -18.00 -12.48
C ARG A 324 11.57 -19.33 -11.74
N THR A 325 10.39 -19.92 -11.68
CA THR A 325 10.18 -21.21 -11.03
C THR A 325 9.15 -22.03 -11.80
N GLN A 326 9.05 -23.30 -11.45
CA GLN A 326 7.96 -24.17 -11.89
C GLN A 326 7.01 -24.41 -10.72
N ALA A 327 5.72 -24.49 -11.01
CA ALA A 327 4.70 -24.78 -10.02
C ALA A 327 4.91 -26.15 -9.35
N ASP A 328 4.56 -26.23 -8.07
CA ASP A 328 4.53 -27.49 -7.31
C ASP A 328 3.19 -27.67 -6.59
N ALA A 329 2.31 -28.50 -7.16
CA ALA A 329 0.94 -28.68 -6.71
C ALA A 329 0.80 -29.23 -5.27
N LYS A 330 1.89 -29.72 -4.65
CA LYS A 330 1.88 -30.22 -3.27
C LYS A 330 2.12 -29.12 -2.23
N ALA A 331 2.54 -27.93 -2.67
CA ALA A 331 2.84 -26.81 -1.81
C ALA A 331 1.58 -26.00 -1.46
N ASN A 332 1.55 -25.42 -0.26
CA ASN A 332 0.55 -24.44 0.14
C ASN A 332 1.17 -23.17 0.74
N ALA A 333 2.49 -23.07 0.73
CA ALA A 333 3.25 -21.94 1.22
C ALA A 333 4.62 -21.84 0.56
N PHE A 334 5.24 -20.67 0.68
CA PHE A 334 6.66 -20.48 0.40
C PHE A 334 7.45 -20.37 1.71
N LYS A 335 8.69 -20.87 1.68
CA LYS A 335 9.74 -20.52 2.65
C LYS A 335 10.69 -19.54 1.97
N PHE A 336 10.88 -18.35 2.54
CA PHE A 336 11.85 -17.36 2.09
C PHE A 336 12.90 -17.14 3.18
N THR A 337 14.18 -17.34 2.87
CA THR A 337 15.27 -17.01 3.80
C THR A 337 15.95 -15.73 3.34
N LEU A 338 15.70 -14.63 4.06
CA LEU A 338 16.10 -13.29 3.64
C LEU A 338 16.87 -12.57 4.74
N LYS A 339 17.70 -11.60 4.33
CA LYS A 339 18.34 -10.61 5.20
C LYS A 339 18.13 -9.22 4.61
N PRO A 340 17.00 -8.55 4.92
CA PRO A 340 16.79 -7.18 4.49
C PRO A 340 17.64 -6.22 5.32
N ASP A 341 18.27 -5.23 4.69
CA ASP A 341 19.03 -4.17 5.37
C ASP A 341 18.84 -2.84 4.63
N TYR A 342 18.05 -1.95 5.24
CA TYR A 342 17.72 -0.65 4.66
C TYR A 342 18.37 0.47 5.48
N SER A 343 19.33 1.16 4.86
CA SER A 343 20.17 2.14 5.54
C SER A 343 19.39 3.32 6.16
N SER A 344 18.24 3.69 5.61
CA SER A 344 17.41 4.79 6.15
C SER A 344 16.65 4.40 7.43
N ILE A 345 16.32 3.11 7.59
CA ILE A 345 15.63 2.59 8.77
C ILE A 345 16.64 2.20 9.84
N SER A 346 17.78 1.61 9.47
CA SER A 346 18.83 1.24 10.44
C SER A 346 19.43 2.48 11.14
N LYS A 347 19.54 3.61 10.42
CA LYS A 347 19.94 4.93 10.97
C LYS A 347 18.87 5.62 11.83
N GLY A 348 17.67 5.05 11.99
CA GLY A 348 16.60 5.63 12.81
C GLY A 348 15.90 6.84 12.20
N ASN A 349 16.18 7.15 10.93
CA ASN A 349 15.60 8.31 10.22
C ASN A 349 14.19 8.02 9.68
N THR A 350 13.76 6.76 9.74
CA THR A 350 12.50 6.28 9.17
C THR A 350 11.83 5.33 10.16
N TYR A 351 10.49 5.37 10.21
CA TYR A 351 9.60 4.64 11.11
C TYR A 351 10.09 3.24 11.48
N VAL A 352 10.30 3.01 12.79
CA VAL A 352 10.75 1.73 13.31
C VAL A 352 9.53 0.83 13.54
N ILE A 353 9.40 -0.21 12.73
CA ILE A 353 8.54 -1.36 13.04
C ILE A 353 9.29 -2.22 14.04
N GLU A 354 8.60 -2.72 15.06
CA GLU A 354 9.16 -3.75 15.94
C GLU A 354 8.53 -5.10 15.64
N SER A 355 9.35 -6.14 15.53
CA SER A 355 8.93 -7.53 15.44
C SER A 355 9.74 -8.34 16.45
N GLY A 356 9.07 -8.90 17.45
CA GLY A 356 9.75 -9.63 18.53
C GLY A 356 10.74 -8.78 19.34
N GLY A 357 10.46 -7.48 19.51
CA GLY A 357 11.33 -6.55 20.24
C GLY A 357 12.57 -6.10 19.48
N LYS A 358 12.68 -6.42 18.18
CA LYS A 358 13.76 -5.96 17.29
C LYS A 358 13.22 -5.02 16.23
N LYS A 359 14.07 -4.12 15.74
CA LYS A 359 13.78 -3.33 14.53
C LYS A 359 13.52 -4.28 13.37
N ALA A 360 12.42 -4.05 12.67
CA ALA A 360 12.00 -4.85 11.53
C ALA A 360 11.86 -3.99 10.27
N HIS A 361 12.03 -4.65 9.14
CA HIS A 361 11.81 -4.16 7.81
C HIS A 361 10.60 -4.87 7.21
N ALA A 362 9.71 -4.12 6.57
CA ALA A 362 8.71 -4.72 5.71
C ALA A 362 9.38 -5.22 4.43
N VAL A 363 8.98 -6.41 3.98
CA VAL A 363 9.39 -7.02 2.72
C VAL A 363 8.13 -7.43 1.98
N ASP A 364 8.04 -7.01 0.73
CA ASP A 364 6.92 -7.28 -0.15
C ASP A 364 7.29 -8.40 -1.13
N PHE A 365 6.32 -9.26 -1.39
CA PHE A 365 6.42 -10.41 -2.29
C PHE A 365 5.39 -10.24 -3.40
N ILE A 366 5.81 -10.44 -4.64
CA ILE A 366 4.93 -10.47 -5.81
C ILE A 366 5.08 -11.82 -6.51
N ILE A 367 3.98 -12.52 -6.78
CA ILE A 367 3.98 -13.80 -7.47
C ILE A 367 3.35 -13.61 -8.84
N PHE A 368 4.10 -13.96 -9.87
CA PHE A 368 3.66 -13.94 -11.26
C PHE A 368 2.95 -15.25 -11.54
N VAL A 369 1.73 -15.16 -12.05
CA VAL A 369 0.90 -16.34 -12.30
C VAL A 369 0.36 -16.40 -13.72
N SER A 370 0.21 -17.63 -14.21
CA SER A 370 -0.51 -17.99 -15.42
C SER A 370 -1.41 -19.19 -15.11
N PRO A 371 -2.68 -19.20 -15.55
CA PRO A 371 -3.60 -20.29 -15.23
C PRO A 371 -3.09 -21.64 -15.73
N LYS A 372 -3.33 -22.69 -14.92
CA LYS A 372 -3.08 -24.09 -15.26
C LYS A 372 -1.62 -24.36 -15.66
N GLY A 373 -0.68 -23.62 -15.06
CA GLY A 373 0.75 -23.76 -15.32
C GLY A 373 1.18 -23.32 -16.72
N GLY A 374 0.35 -22.51 -17.40
CA GLY A 374 0.76 -21.87 -18.66
C GLY A 374 1.99 -21.00 -18.48
N ASP A 375 2.65 -20.65 -19.59
CA ASP A 375 3.78 -19.74 -19.53
C ASP A 375 3.31 -18.32 -19.19
N PHE A 376 4.06 -17.65 -18.32
CA PHE A 376 3.88 -16.21 -18.14
C PHE A 376 4.35 -15.49 -19.40
N PRO A 377 3.61 -14.49 -19.92
CA PRO A 377 3.92 -13.81 -21.18
C PRO A 377 5.10 -12.83 -21.01
N TRP A 378 6.28 -13.36 -20.67
CA TRP A 378 7.50 -12.59 -20.45
C TRP A 378 7.84 -11.69 -21.64
N HIS A 379 7.68 -12.21 -22.86
CA HIS A 379 7.91 -11.46 -24.09
C HIS A 379 7.10 -10.16 -24.16
N ASP A 380 5.86 -10.15 -23.68
CA ASP A 380 4.96 -9.01 -23.83
C ASP A 380 5.33 -7.85 -22.88
N ILE A 381 6.02 -8.19 -21.79
CA ILE A 381 6.56 -7.22 -20.83
C ILE A 381 8.08 -7.06 -20.96
N GLU A 382 8.70 -7.55 -22.04
CA GLU A 382 10.13 -7.37 -22.26
C GLU A 382 10.48 -5.88 -22.43
N ALA A 383 11.62 -5.45 -21.91
CA ALA A 383 12.10 -4.09 -22.11
C ALA A 383 12.34 -3.79 -23.61
N THR A 384 11.93 -2.60 -24.07
CA THR A 384 12.16 -2.18 -25.46
C THR A 384 13.64 -2.01 -25.77
N ASP A 385 14.01 -2.14 -27.04
CA ASP A 385 15.38 -1.89 -27.49
C ASP A 385 15.85 -0.46 -27.17
N GLU A 386 14.94 0.51 -27.25
CA GLU A 386 15.19 1.90 -26.86
C GLU A 386 15.55 2.02 -25.38
N LEU A 387 14.83 1.32 -24.49
CA LEU A 387 15.11 1.33 -23.06
C LEU A 387 16.42 0.59 -22.76
N LYS A 388 16.63 -0.58 -23.40
CA LYS A 388 17.89 -1.33 -23.32
C LYS A 388 19.07 -0.49 -23.80
N GLN A 389 18.90 0.31 -24.85
CA GLN A 389 19.94 1.18 -25.39
C GLN A 389 20.19 2.41 -24.50
N ALA A 390 19.14 3.08 -24.03
CA ALA A 390 19.27 4.18 -23.07
C ALA A 390 20.02 3.74 -21.80
N PHE A 391 19.79 2.51 -21.38
CA PHE A 391 20.51 1.91 -20.26
C PHE A 391 22.00 1.70 -20.58
N LYS A 392 22.34 1.15 -21.75
CA LYS A 392 23.74 1.04 -22.20
C LYS A 392 24.43 2.41 -22.28
N ASP A 393 23.73 3.41 -22.81
CA ASP A 393 24.24 4.77 -23.00
C ASP A 393 24.49 5.49 -21.65
N SER A 394 23.86 5.04 -20.57
CA SER A 394 24.14 5.54 -19.20
C SER A 394 25.54 5.18 -18.70
N GLY A 395 26.25 4.28 -19.39
CA GLY A 395 27.57 3.80 -18.98
C GLY A 395 27.55 2.86 -17.77
N TYR A 396 26.37 2.47 -17.28
CA TYR A 396 26.26 1.51 -16.18
C TYR A 396 26.61 0.09 -16.65
N THR A 397 27.69 -0.47 -16.13
CA THR A 397 28.19 -1.82 -16.44
C THR A 397 28.01 -2.83 -15.31
N GLY A 398 27.34 -2.43 -14.22
CA GLY A 398 27.15 -3.28 -13.04
C GLY A 398 26.11 -4.39 -13.24
N PRO A 399 25.98 -5.32 -12.29
CA PRO A 399 24.92 -6.32 -12.31
C PRO A 399 23.54 -5.63 -12.31
N GLY A 400 22.57 -6.13 -13.09
CA GLY A 400 21.31 -5.41 -13.30
C GLY A 400 21.35 -4.35 -14.41
N ALA A 401 22.47 -4.24 -15.16
CA ALA A 401 22.56 -3.37 -16.34
C ALA A 401 21.60 -3.75 -17.50
N LYS A 402 20.86 -4.82 -17.32
CA LYS A 402 19.84 -5.31 -18.23
C LYS A 402 18.54 -5.32 -17.44
N HIS A 403 17.63 -4.41 -17.78
CA HIS A 403 16.23 -4.66 -17.46
C HIS A 403 15.76 -5.75 -18.41
N ASP A 404 15.41 -6.90 -17.87
CA ASP A 404 14.84 -7.96 -18.69
C ASP A 404 13.38 -7.59 -19.01
N PHE A 405 12.66 -7.03 -18.04
CA PHE A 405 11.24 -6.73 -18.19
C PHE A 405 10.83 -5.37 -17.60
N LEU A 406 9.84 -4.75 -18.25
CA LEU A 406 9.19 -3.50 -17.87
C LEU A 406 7.69 -3.74 -17.68
N LEU A 407 7.26 -3.68 -16.43
CA LEU A 407 5.86 -3.77 -16.04
C LEU A 407 5.27 -2.36 -15.88
N THR A 408 4.61 -1.84 -16.93
CA THR A 408 3.78 -0.62 -16.82
C THR A 408 2.30 -0.95 -16.95
N THR A 409 1.44 -0.06 -16.46
CA THR A 409 -0.01 -0.21 -16.67
C THR A 409 -0.39 -0.15 -18.14
N GLU A 410 0.32 0.61 -18.96
CA GLU A 410 0.08 0.68 -20.39
C GLU A 410 0.52 -0.59 -21.09
N ARG A 411 1.69 -1.15 -20.75
CA ARG A 411 2.10 -2.47 -21.25
C ARG A 411 1.11 -3.55 -20.83
N SER A 412 0.65 -3.52 -19.58
CA SER A 412 -0.34 -4.47 -19.08
C SER A 412 -1.73 -4.25 -19.70
N LYS A 413 -2.10 -3.00 -20.05
CA LYS A 413 -3.39 -2.66 -20.68
C LYS A 413 -3.36 -2.76 -22.21
N SER A 414 -2.23 -2.60 -22.87
CA SER A 414 -2.07 -2.78 -24.33
C SER A 414 -2.16 -4.24 -24.73
N ILE A 415 -2.05 -5.14 -23.75
CA ILE A 415 -2.37 -6.56 -23.89
C ILE A 415 -3.91 -6.77 -23.90
N ASN A 416 -4.74 -5.75 -23.59
CA ASN A 416 -6.22 -5.77 -23.71
C ASN A 416 -6.78 -5.31 -25.07
N VAL A 417 -6.05 -5.47 -26.17
CA VAL A 417 -6.63 -5.24 -27.51
C VAL A 417 -7.46 -6.48 -27.89
N PRO A 418 -8.78 -6.36 -28.18
CA PRO A 418 -9.67 -7.48 -28.46
C PRO A 418 -9.23 -8.41 -29.60
N ASP A 419 -8.33 -7.95 -30.47
CA ASP A 419 -7.81 -8.70 -31.61
C ASP A 419 -6.52 -9.48 -31.33
N ILE A 420 -5.87 -9.30 -30.17
CA ILE A 420 -4.70 -10.12 -29.82
C ILE A 420 -5.20 -11.37 -29.10
N ARG A 421 -5.62 -12.37 -29.88
CA ARG A 421 -5.85 -13.76 -29.40
C ARG A 421 -4.57 -14.46 -28.89
N GLN A 422 -3.45 -13.73 -28.77
CA GLN A 422 -2.14 -14.20 -28.30
C GLN A 422 -1.75 -13.65 -26.91
N ALA A 423 -2.52 -12.72 -26.35
CA ALA A 423 -2.32 -12.18 -25.02
C ALA A 423 -2.70 -13.25 -23.99
N GLY A 424 -1.70 -13.92 -23.40
CA GLY A 424 -1.93 -14.98 -22.41
C GLY A 424 -2.77 -14.50 -21.21
N SER A 425 -3.49 -15.42 -20.57
CA SER A 425 -4.08 -15.18 -19.26
C SER A 425 -2.96 -15.11 -18.22
N PHE A 426 -2.86 -14.01 -17.47
CA PHE A 426 -1.85 -13.86 -16.41
C PHE A 426 -2.33 -12.93 -15.29
N GLY A 427 -1.66 -12.99 -14.14
CA GLY A 427 -1.97 -12.14 -13.00
C GLY A 427 -0.80 -11.96 -12.05
N PHE A 428 -1.02 -11.14 -11.02
CA PHE A 428 -0.08 -10.90 -9.94
C PHE A 428 -0.74 -11.14 -8.60
N TYR A 429 -0.03 -11.83 -7.72
CA TYR A 429 -0.39 -11.96 -6.33
C TYR A 429 0.60 -11.20 -5.46
N PHE A 430 0.15 -10.61 -4.36
CA PHE A 430 0.99 -9.82 -3.47
C PHE A 430 0.88 -10.30 -2.03
N ALA A 431 1.97 -10.29 -1.26
CA ALA A 431 1.97 -10.44 0.20
C ALA A 431 3.07 -9.60 0.85
N ARG A 432 2.93 -9.35 2.16
CA ARG A 432 3.90 -8.59 2.96
C ARG A 432 4.30 -9.36 4.21
N ARG A 433 5.56 -9.24 4.62
CA ARG A 433 6.06 -9.71 5.93
C ARG A 433 6.91 -8.64 6.60
N HIS A 434 7.00 -8.71 7.92
CA HIS A 434 7.94 -7.91 8.71
C HIS A 434 9.08 -8.82 9.18
N MET A 435 10.31 -8.49 8.80
CA MET A 435 11.50 -9.30 9.06
C MET A 435 12.54 -8.48 9.83
N PRO A 436 13.28 -9.07 10.79
CA PRO A 436 14.34 -8.38 11.50
C PRO A 436 15.37 -7.73 10.56
N ALA A 437 15.75 -6.50 10.87
CA ALA A 437 16.72 -5.74 10.08
C ALA A 437 18.14 -6.32 10.22
N GLY A 438 18.81 -6.54 9.10
CA GLY A 438 20.22 -6.96 9.06
C GLY A 438 20.48 -8.37 9.56
N GLU A 439 19.46 -9.20 9.78
CA GLU A 439 19.58 -10.59 10.26
C GLU A 439 18.97 -11.56 9.25
N TRP A 440 19.65 -12.70 9.03
CA TRP A 440 19.08 -13.80 8.26
C TRP A 440 17.87 -14.38 8.99
N THR A 441 16.72 -14.38 8.33
CA THR A 441 15.47 -14.89 8.88
C THR A 441 14.73 -15.70 7.83
N SER A 442 14.22 -16.86 8.21
CA SER A 442 13.28 -17.62 7.39
C SER A 442 11.84 -17.23 7.70
N SER A 443 11.09 -16.87 6.68
CA SER A 443 9.67 -16.52 6.77
C SER A 443 8.84 -17.52 5.96
N ILE A 444 7.78 -18.04 6.58
CA ILE A 444 6.79 -18.87 5.89
C ILE A 444 5.61 -18.00 5.46
N VAL A 445 5.29 -18.03 4.18
CA VAL A 445 4.21 -17.23 3.60
C VAL A 445 3.19 -18.17 2.96
N PRO A 446 2.07 -18.47 3.65
CA PRO A 446 1.01 -19.30 3.08
C PRO A 446 0.41 -18.67 1.83
N PHE A 447 0.09 -19.49 0.84
CA PHE A 447 -0.56 -19.05 -0.40
C PHE A 447 -1.91 -18.38 -0.14
N ALA A 448 -2.62 -18.85 0.89
CA ALA A 448 -3.88 -18.26 1.33
C ALA A 448 -3.73 -16.80 1.79
N ASP A 449 -2.53 -16.38 2.19
CA ASP A 449 -2.30 -15.03 2.67
C ASP A 449 -2.06 -14.05 1.52
N PHE A 450 -1.76 -14.51 0.29
CA PHE A 450 -1.60 -13.66 -0.89
C PHE A 450 -2.96 -13.16 -1.42
N ILE A 451 -2.98 -11.94 -1.96
CA ILE A 451 -4.15 -11.37 -2.68
C ILE A 451 -3.85 -11.23 -4.15
N CYS A 452 -4.85 -11.45 -5.00
CA CYS A 452 -4.72 -11.23 -6.43
C CYS A 452 -4.92 -9.74 -6.72
N VAL A 453 -3.84 -9.05 -7.13
CA VAL A 453 -3.83 -7.58 -7.27
C VAL A 453 -4.08 -7.14 -8.70
N TYR A 454 -3.87 -8.06 -9.63
CA TYR A 454 -4.10 -7.90 -11.05
C TYR A 454 -4.45 -9.25 -11.67
N GLY A 455 -5.41 -9.25 -12.59
CA GLY A 455 -5.68 -10.40 -13.42
C GLY A 455 -6.20 -9.99 -14.79
N GLN A 456 -5.66 -10.60 -15.84
CA GLN A 456 -6.14 -10.50 -17.20
C GLN A 456 -6.54 -11.89 -17.73
N GLY A 457 -7.47 -11.93 -18.69
CA GLY A 457 -7.98 -13.18 -19.26
C GLY A 457 -8.64 -14.01 -18.17
N ASP A 458 -8.26 -15.28 -18.07
CA ASP A 458 -8.80 -16.19 -17.06
C ASP A 458 -8.38 -15.84 -15.62
N CYS A 459 -7.32 -15.04 -15.45
CA CYS A 459 -6.94 -14.54 -14.13
C CYS A 459 -7.83 -13.38 -13.64
N LYS A 460 -8.65 -12.78 -14.51
CA LYS A 460 -9.55 -11.68 -14.11
C LYS A 460 -10.52 -12.11 -13.01
N ASP A 461 -11.03 -13.35 -13.10
CA ASP A 461 -11.90 -13.92 -12.07
C ASP A 461 -11.17 -14.12 -10.74
N MET A 462 -9.88 -14.47 -10.78
CA MET A 462 -9.06 -14.56 -9.57
C MET A 462 -8.96 -13.22 -8.86
N GLN A 463 -8.78 -12.14 -9.63
CA GLN A 463 -8.75 -10.77 -9.13
C GLN A 463 -10.12 -10.34 -8.58
N LEU A 464 -11.20 -10.52 -9.33
CA LEU A 464 -12.53 -10.04 -8.93
C LEU A 464 -13.09 -10.81 -7.73
N LYS A 465 -12.81 -12.12 -7.64
CA LYS A 465 -13.30 -12.98 -6.57
C LYS A 465 -12.30 -13.16 -5.42
N GLN A 466 -11.11 -12.55 -5.52
CA GLN A 466 -10.01 -12.70 -4.57
C GLN A 466 -9.74 -14.17 -4.23
N LEU A 467 -9.61 -14.99 -5.27
CA LEU A 467 -9.28 -16.41 -5.09
C LEU A 467 -7.89 -16.53 -4.45
N PRO A 468 -7.66 -17.53 -3.57
CA PRO A 468 -6.32 -17.80 -3.04
C PRO A 468 -5.32 -18.09 -4.16
N LEU A 469 -4.03 -17.81 -3.90
CA LEU A 469 -2.97 -18.25 -4.79
C LEU A 469 -2.98 -19.78 -4.89
N ALA A 470 -3.10 -20.31 -6.10
CA ALA A 470 -3.02 -21.73 -6.36
C ALA A 470 -1.61 -22.10 -6.85
N ALA A 471 -1.09 -23.20 -6.35
CA ALA A 471 0.30 -23.60 -6.58
C ALA A 471 0.61 -23.82 -8.06
N GLU A 472 -0.33 -24.47 -8.76
CA GLU A 472 -0.30 -24.81 -10.18
C GLU A 472 -0.22 -23.59 -11.10
N ASN A 473 -0.53 -22.39 -10.61
CA ASN A 473 -0.53 -21.18 -11.42
C ASN A 473 0.78 -20.40 -11.33
N ILE A 474 1.74 -20.81 -10.50
CA ILE A 474 2.93 -20.00 -10.19
C ILE A 474 3.98 -20.14 -11.31
N SER A 475 4.46 -19.01 -11.82
CA SER A 475 5.48 -18.93 -12.87
C SER A 475 6.78 -18.25 -12.41
N ALA A 476 6.68 -17.29 -11.49
CA ALA A 476 7.85 -16.66 -10.88
C ALA A 476 7.52 -16.02 -9.53
N ILE A 477 8.56 -15.81 -8.74
CA ILE A 477 8.50 -15.16 -7.43
C ILE A 477 9.37 -13.90 -7.46
N GLY A 478 8.83 -12.78 -7.01
CA GLY A 478 9.50 -11.49 -6.94
C GLY A 478 9.59 -11.00 -5.51
N VAL A 479 10.72 -10.38 -5.17
CA VAL A 479 10.94 -9.69 -3.91
C VAL A 479 11.18 -8.21 -4.20
N LEU A 480 10.54 -7.35 -3.42
CA LEU A 480 10.75 -5.91 -3.47
C LEU A 480 10.73 -5.34 -2.06
N ALA A 481 11.59 -4.35 -1.80
CA ALA A 481 11.43 -3.54 -0.60
C ALA A 481 10.30 -2.53 -0.83
N PRO A 482 9.62 -2.14 0.25
CA PRO A 482 8.51 -1.21 0.14
C PRO A 482 9.00 0.25 0.15
N PHE A 483 8.08 1.21 -0.04
CA PHE A 483 8.37 2.64 -0.17
C PHE A 483 9.19 3.25 0.98
N GLY A 484 10.00 4.26 0.65
CA GLY A 484 10.63 5.16 1.63
C GLY A 484 11.83 4.57 2.36
N THR A 485 12.27 3.37 2.00
CA THR A 485 13.45 2.72 2.60
C THR A 485 14.77 3.20 1.99
N GLY A 486 14.72 4.03 0.94
CA GLY A 486 15.88 4.62 0.29
C GLY A 486 16.79 3.55 -0.32
N HIS A 487 18.10 3.80 -0.31
CA HIS A 487 19.07 2.80 -0.74
C HIS A 487 19.21 1.68 0.30
N GLY A 488 19.02 0.44 -0.13
CA GLY A 488 19.10 -0.71 0.75
C GLY A 488 19.28 -2.03 0.00
N THR A 489 19.59 -3.08 0.75
CA THR A 489 19.85 -4.41 0.23
C THR A 489 18.88 -5.44 0.78
N ILE A 490 18.64 -6.49 0.00
CA ILE A 490 17.97 -7.71 0.47
C ILE A 490 18.86 -8.86 0.00
N ALA A 491 19.49 -9.57 0.94
CA ALA A 491 20.12 -10.84 0.61
C ALA A 491 19.07 -11.96 0.67
N ILE A 492 19.14 -12.87 -0.29
CA ILE A 492 18.16 -13.92 -0.59
C ILE A 492 18.90 -15.26 -0.66
N ASP A 493 18.47 -16.22 0.14
CA ASP A 493 18.95 -17.61 0.17
C ASP A 493 17.74 -18.55 0.32
N ASP A 494 17.94 -19.83 -0.01
CA ASP A 494 17.04 -20.96 0.26
C ASP A 494 15.54 -20.62 0.18
N ILE A 495 15.08 -20.30 -1.03
CA ILE A 495 13.67 -20.16 -1.34
C ILE A 495 13.13 -21.52 -1.76
N SER A 496 12.05 -21.94 -1.12
CA SER A 496 11.48 -23.28 -1.34
C SER A 496 9.95 -23.26 -1.31
N TYR A 497 9.37 -24.20 -2.04
CA TYR A 497 7.99 -24.64 -1.85
C TYR A 497 7.89 -25.51 -0.61
N VAL A 498 6.92 -25.21 0.26
CA VAL A 498 6.68 -25.97 1.48
C VAL A 498 5.19 -26.29 1.66
N SER A 499 4.93 -27.29 2.49
CA SER A 499 3.61 -27.62 2.99
C SER A 499 3.56 -27.34 4.49
N VAL A 500 2.51 -26.64 4.93
CA VAL A 500 2.23 -26.34 6.33
C VAL A 500 0.82 -26.79 6.72
N PRO A 501 0.57 -27.13 8.01
CA PRO A 501 -0.76 -27.50 8.48
C PRO A 501 -1.70 -26.29 8.51
N GLY A 502 -3.00 -26.56 8.38
CA GLY A 502 -4.07 -25.57 8.49
C GLY A 502 -4.86 -25.37 7.21
N THR A 503 -6.07 -24.83 7.36
CA THR A 503 -6.95 -24.43 6.26
C THR A 503 -6.59 -23.05 5.75
N PRO A 504 -6.96 -22.69 4.50
CA PRO A 504 -6.75 -21.32 4.00
C PRO A 504 -7.33 -20.24 4.90
N ALA A 505 -8.46 -20.49 5.58
CA ALA A 505 -9.07 -19.53 6.49
C ALA A 505 -8.26 -19.31 7.78
N GLU A 506 -7.57 -20.34 8.28
CA GLU A 506 -6.69 -20.25 9.45
C GLU A 506 -5.35 -19.59 9.12
N LEU A 507 -4.87 -19.78 7.89
CA LEU A 507 -3.57 -19.31 7.42
C LEU A 507 -3.55 -17.84 6.94
N ARG A 508 -4.71 -17.19 6.86
CA ARG A 508 -4.85 -15.77 6.49
C ARG A 508 -4.57 -14.87 7.70
N SER A 509 -3.67 -13.90 7.50
CA SER A 509 -3.32 -12.91 8.53
C SER A 509 -4.17 -11.66 8.38
N PHE A 510 -4.31 -11.17 7.16
CA PHE A 510 -5.10 -9.97 6.88
C PHE A 510 -6.58 -10.30 6.73
N TRP A 511 -7.41 -9.30 7.00
CA TRP A 511 -8.80 -9.33 6.60
C TRP A 511 -8.90 -9.34 5.06
N GLN A 512 -9.48 -10.41 4.49
CA GLN A 512 -9.49 -10.64 3.04
C GLN A 512 -10.86 -10.54 2.36
N VAL A 513 -11.97 -10.52 3.13
CA VAL A 513 -13.33 -10.53 2.56
C VAL A 513 -14.10 -9.29 3.02
N PRO A 514 -13.74 -8.10 2.53
CA PRO A 514 -14.52 -6.91 2.82
C PRO A 514 -15.88 -6.95 2.13
N ASP A 515 -16.82 -6.30 2.78
CA ASP A 515 -18.12 -5.99 2.23
C ASP A 515 -17.98 -4.85 1.22
N VAL A 516 -18.00 -5.21 -0.07
CA VAL A 516 -17.86 -4.28 -1.20
C VAL A 516 -18.90 -3.16 -1.15
N SER A 517 -20.12 -3.41 -0.63
CA SER A 517 -21.15 -2.38 -0.53
C SER A 517 -20.84 -1.29 0.51
N LYS A 518 -19.80 -1.49 1.33
CA LYS A 518 -19.33 -0.50 2.31
C LYS A 518 -18.17 0.34 1.79
N VAL A 519 -17.56 0.00 0.65
CA VAL A 519 -16.47 0.81 0.06
C VAL A 519 -17.08 2.04 -0.62
N LYS A 520 -16.56 3.22 -0.29
CA LYS A 520 -16.93 4.49 -0.92
C LYS A 520 -15.88 4.90 -1.94
N LEU A 521 -16.33 5.20 -3.14
CA LEU A 521 -15.46 5.59 -4.24
C LEU A 521 -15.46 7.11 -4.35
N ILE A 522 -14.28 7.72 -4.25
CA ILE A 522 -14.14 9.14 -4.48
C ILE A 522 -13.70 9.37 -5.92
N LYS A 523 -14.59 9.95 -6.72
CA LYS A 523 -14.20 10.54 -7.99
C LYS A 523 -13.58 11.91 -7.71
N ILE A 524 -12.32 12.07 -8.10
CA ILE A 524 -11.70 13.39 -8.10
C ILE A 524 -12.16 14.11 -9.38
N PRO A 525 -12.56 15.41 -9.31
CA PRO A 525 -12.70 16.24 -10.49
C PRO A 525 -11.45 16.12 -11.37
N GLU A 526 -11.58 16.12 -12.69
CA GLU A 526 -10.43 16.00 -13.60
C GLU A 526 -9.38 17.10 -13.33
N TYR A 527 -8.38 16.82 -12.48
CA TYR A 527 -7.24 17.70 -12.35
C TYR A 527 -6.37 17.55 -13.59
N LYS A 528 -6.32 18.61 -14.39
CA LYS A 528 -5.44 18.69 -15.57
C LYS A 528 -3.94 18.72 -15.23
N ARG A 529 -3.52 18.59 -13.95
CA ARG A 529 -2.10 18.58 -13.56
C ARG A 529 -1.76 17.59 -12.43
N TYR A 530 -0.74 16.78 -12.69
CA TYR A 530 0.01 15.99 -11.72
C TYR A 530 1.07 16.88 -11.04
N GLY A 531 1.19 16.84 -9.72
CA GLY A 531 2.34 17.47 -9.04
C GLY A 531 2.11 17.90 -7.59
N VAL A 532 0.89 17.83 -7.09
CA VAL A 532 0.65 18.13 -5.68
C VAL A 532 0.43 16.81 -4.95
N SER A 533 0.93 16.71 -3.72
CA SER A 533 0.40 15.79 -2.72
C SER A 533 -1.01 16.27 -2.36
N VAL A 534 -1.94 16.18 -3.32
CA VAL A 534 -3.25 16.84 -3.24
C VAL A 534 -4.31 15.86 -2.75
N LEU A 535 -4.86 16.18 -1.57
CA LEU A 535 -6.24 16.64 -1.43
C LEU A 535 -7.25 15.81 -2.22
N MET A 536 -7.86 14.85 -1.52
CA MET A 536 -9.08 14.24 -2.01
C MET A 536 -10.25 15.22 -1.93
N THR A 537 -11.11 15.19 -2.93
CA THR A 537 -12.36 15.91 -2.96
C THR A 537 -13.51 14.99 -2.53
N LEU A 538 -14.31 15.30 -1.52
CA LEU A 538 -15.60 14.69 -1.24
C LEU A 538 -16.56 14.97 -2.43
N GLY A 539 -16.63 14.04 -3.38
CA GLY A 539 -17.57 14.13 -4.51
C GLY A 539 -19.04 13.92 -4.09
N GLU A 540 -19.94 13.91 -5.08
CA GLU A 540 -21.39 13.64 -4.93
C GLU A 540 -21.74 12.26 -4.33
N ASP A 541 -20.75 11.44 -4.02
CA ASP A 541 -20.88 10.13 -3.37
C ASP A 541 -20.45 10.16 -1.87
N ALA A 542 -20.22 11.35 -1.30
CA ALA A 542 -19.98 11.51 0.14
C ALA A 542 -21.24 11.10 0.94
N PRO A 543 -21.11 10.48 2.14
CA PRO A 543 -22.29 10.09 2.92
C PRO A 543 -23.25 11.26 3.16
N ASP A 544 -24.56 11.02 3.19
CA ASP A 544 -25.61 12.05 3.26
C ASP A 544 -25.46 13.05 4.42
N TYR A 545 -24.79 12.69 5.51
CA TYR A 545 -24.50 13.63 6.60
C TYR A 545 -23.39 14.64 6.24
N LEU A 546 -22.61 14.37 5.20
CA LEU A 546 -21.59 15.23 4.60
C LEU A 546 -22.06 15.97 3.32
N GLN A 547 -23.29 15.74 2.84
CA GLN A 547 -23.91 16.51 1.74
C GLN A 547 -25.07 17.32 2.29
#